data_AF-A0A6C0APY3-F1
#
_entry.id   AF-A0A6C0APY3-F1
#
_cell.length_a   1.000
_cell.length_b   1.000
_cell.length_c   1.000
_cell.angle_alpha   90.00
_cell.angle_beta   90.00
_cell.angle_gamma   90.00
#
_symmetry.space_group_name_H-M   'P 1'
#
loop_
_entity.id
_entity.type
_entity.pdbx_description
1 polymer ?
#
loop_
_entity_poly.entity_id
_entity_poly.type
_entity_poly.pdbx_seq_one_letter_code
_entity_poly.pdbx_strand_id
1 'polypeptide(L)'
;MSTFEELLPIRSLTFVEVDKEHSDEILVPRSVLQRWMEHYPPGCPLLATLTNPETEQVQTVCIGSHNPDTNDRTVYAPLWIMDQISTTIDDPVSLQPLFEQPLAATKLVLKPLDKLAYDTDFRSVMEEYLDMFHVLQTGTTLTVPVKDLGGYEISVYVETTEPDLVVRLGGEVEVEIVPLVPDKQDNQEEQEDQILTNSDEPVPNEVIVPVETPKKPESEAPISHKERMRLAWLKRFDSLQQQGQSPAGTAPQTSEATSKSSGKA
;
A
#
# COMPACT_ATOMS: atom_id res chain seq x y z
N MET A 1 -10.51 -19.17 19.41
CA MET A 1 -9.94 -17.81 19.40
C MET A 1 -8.72 -17.83 20.28
N SER A 2 -7.57 -17.43 19.74
CA SER A 2 -6.32 -17.32 20.51
C SER A 2 -6.55 -16.33 21.64
N THR A 3 -6.05 -16.59 22.85
CA THR A 3 -6.25 -15.72 24.02
C THR A 3 -5.63 -14.32 23.87
N PHE A 4 -4.88 -14.09 22.80
CA PHE A 4 -4.14 -12.86 22.54
C PHE A 4 -4.63 -12.09 21.30
N GLU A 5 -5.68 -12.55 20.64
CA GLU A 5 -6.25 -11.83 19.50
C GLU A 5 -7.03 -10.59 19.98
N GLU A 6 -6.76 -9.42 19.39
CA GLU A 6 -7.41 -8.15 19.71
C GLU A 6 -8.01 -7.55 18.44
N LEU A 7 -9.26 -7.08 18.53
CA LEU A 7 -9.92 -6.33 17.45
C LEU A 7 -9.82 -4.83 17.75
N LEU A 8 -9.09 -4.09 16.93
CA LEU A 8 -8.73 -2.69 17.18
C LEU A 8 -8.97 -1.84 15.92
N PRO A 9 -9.31 -0.54 16.05
CA PRO A 9 -9.35 0.36 14.91
C PRO A 9 -7.93 0.64 14.40
N ILE A 10 -7.77 0.77 13.08
CA ILE A 10 -6.50 1.14 12.43
C ILE A 10 -6.50 2.58 11.91
N ARG A 11 -5.35 3.26 11.97
CA ARG A 11 -5.11 4.58 11.37
C ARG A 11 -3.75 4.64 10.70
N SER A 12 -3.57 5.65 9.86
CA SER A 12 -2.30 5.90 9.20
C SER A 12 -1.23 6.38 10.19
N LEU A 13 -0.04 5.83 10.07
CA LEU A 13 1.13 6.21 10.87
C LEU A 13 1.54 7.68 10.66
N THR A 14 1.22 8.26 9.49
CA THR A 14 1.45 9.69 9.18
C THR A 14 0.83 10.66 10.19
N PHE A 15 -0.18 10.25 10.97
CA PHE A 15 -0.76 11.08 12.03
C PHE A 15 0.16 11.24 13.26
N VAL A 16 1.17 10.38 13.41
CA VAL A 16 2.02 10.29 14.61
C VAL A 16 3.51 10.30 14.29
N GLU A 17 3.97 9.48 13.33
CA GLU A 17 5.39 9.31 12.99
C GLU A 17 5.58 9.21 11.46
N VAL A 18 5.88 10.33 10.79
CA VAL A 18 6.02 10.38 9.32
C VAL A 18 7.26 9.61 8.83
N ASP A 19 8.34 9.59 9.62
CA ASP A 19 9.62 9.01 9.20
C ASP A 19 9.59 7.49 9.02
N LYS A 20 8.56 6.82 9.55
CA LYS A 20 8.38 5.37 9.50
C LYS A 20 7.37 4.90 8.45
N GLU A 21 6.86 5.81 7.63
CA GLU A 21 5.88 5.48 6.59
C GLU A 21 6.44 4.49 5.54
N HIS A 22 7.76 4.38 5.44
CA HIS A 22 8.45 3.48 4.52
C HIS A 22 8.99 2.19 5.17
N SER A 23 8.65 1.90 6.43
CA SER A 23 9.06 0.66 7.14
C SER A 23 7.93 -0.36 7.26
N ASP A 24 8.19 -1.52 7.86
CA ASP A 24 7.20 -2.51 8.27
C ASP A 24 6.74 -2.35 9.73
N GLU A 25 7.08 -1.23 10.37
CA GLU A 25 6.76 -0.99 11.77
C GLU A 25 5.37 -0.39 11.95
N ILE A 26 4.61 -0.98 12.87
CA ILE A 26 3.35 -0.45 13.37
C ILE A 26 3.50 0.02 14.83
N LEU A 27 2.62 0.92 15.25
CA LEU A 27 2.42 1.27 16.65
C LEU A 27 1.14 0.62 17.16
N VAL A 28 1.23 0.00 18.34
CA VAL A 28 0.10 -0.67 18.98
C VAL A 28 -0.29 0.03 20.29
N PRO A 29 -1.49 -0.20 20.85
CA PRO A 29 -1.83 0.32 22.16
C PRO A 29 -0.86 -0.18 23.24
N ARG A 30 -0.48 0.70 24.17
CA ARG A 30 0.50 0.38 25.24
C ARG A 30 0.10 -0.84 26.06
N SER A 31 -1.19 -0.99 26.35
CA SER A 31 -1.74 -2.12 27.11
C SER A 31 -1.59 -3.46 26.38
N VAL A 32 -1.64 -3.45 25.04
CA VAL A 32 -1.42 -4.62 24.19
C VAL A 32 0.06 -5.00 24.20
N LEU A 33 0.94 -4.03 23.92
CA LEU A 33 2.39 -4.25 23.91
C LEU A 33 2.88 -4.81 25.26
N GLN A 34 2.48 -4.18 26.37
CA GLN A 34 2.89 -4.63 27.71
C GLN A 34 2.46 -6.07 28.01
N ARG A 35 1.26 -6.46 27.56
CA ARG A 35 0.75 -7.83 27.78
C ARG A 35 1.53 -8.85 26.95
N TRP A 36 1.91 -8.50 25.73
CA TRP A 36 2.57 -9.46 24.83
C TRP A 36 4.08 -9.55 25.06
N MET A 37 4.73 -8.49 25.54
CA MET A 37 6.18 -8.39 25.67
C MET A 37 6.80 -9.53 26.51
N GLU A 38 6.12 -9.97 27.56
CA GLU A 38 6.59 -11.06 28.43
C GLU A 38 6.60 -12.44 27.72
N HIS A 39 5.91 -12.57 26.60
CA HIS A 39 5.79 -13.81 25.83
C HIS A 39 6.75 -13.87 24.64
N TYR A 40 7.35 -12.76 24.21
CA TYR A 40 8.28 -12.77 23.10
C TYR A 40 9.67 -13.29 23.51
N PRO A 41 10.35 -14.04 22.63
CA PRO A 41 11.73 -14.42 22.86
C PRO A 41 12.63 -13.16 23.01
N PRO A 42 13.57 -13.16 23.98
CA PRO A 42 14.44 -12.02 24.19
C PRO A 42 15.32 -11.75 22.97
N GLY A 43 15.47 -10.47 22.59
CA GLY A 43 16.33 -10.05 21.49
C GLY A 43 15.79 -10.34 20.09
N CYS A 44 14.55 -10.83 19.97
CA CYS A 44 13.87 -11.01 18.68
C CYS A 44 12.95 -9.81 18.37
N PRO A 45 12.69 -9.52 17.09
CA PRO A 45 11.70 -8.51 16.73
C PRO A 45 10.31 -8.94 17.20
N LEU A 46 9.52 -7.96 17.62
CA LEU A 46 8.15 -8.16 18.05
C LEU A 46 7.25 -8.21 16.82
N LEU A 47 6.92 -9.41 16.35
CA LEU A 47 6.14 -9.56 15.12
C LEU A 47 4.67 -9.85 15.41
N ALA A 48 3.78 -9.34 14.56
CA ALA A 48 2.36 -9.62 14.65
C ALA A 48 1.75 -9.82 13.26
N THR A 49 0.58 -10.45 13.25
CA THR A 49 -0.26 -10.60 12.07
C THR A 49 -1.40 -9.60 12.17
N LEU A 50 -1.51 -8.74 11.17
CA LEU A 50 -2.67 -7.88 10.93
C LEU A 50 -3.57 -8.55 9.91
N THR A 51 -4.84 -8.73 10.28
CA THR A 51 -5.86 -9.31 9.42
C THR A 51 -7.03 -8.35 9.32
N ASN A 52 -7.45 -8.04 8.09
CA ASN A 52 -8.74 -7.42 7.86
C ASN A 52 -9.83 -8.50 7.98
N PRO A 53 -10.72 -8.43 8.99
CA PRO A 53 -11.73 -9.47 9.21
C PRO A 53 -12.80 -9.52 8.11
N GLU A 54 -12.93 -8.48 7.28
CA GLU A 54 -13.92 -8.44 6.19
C GLU A 54 -13.37 -9.03 4.88
N THR A 55 -12.12 -8.72 4.53
CA THR A 55 -11.49 -9.18 3.27
C THR A 55 -10.65 -10.43 3.45
N GLU A 56 -10.40 -10.84 4.70
CA GLU A 56 -9.48 -11.92 5.08
C GLU A 56 -8.05 -11.71 4.58
N GLN A 57 -7.70 -10.48 4.17
CA GLN A 57 -6.33 -10.15 3.78
C GLN A 57 -5.44 -10.03 5.02
N VAL A 58 -4.24 -10.57 4.90
CA VAL A 58 -3.31 -10.77 6.00
C VAL A 58 -1.94 -10.18 5.66
N GLN A 59 -1.37 -9.46 6.60
CA GLN A 59 -0.02 -8.94 6.53
C GLN A 59 0.73 -9.19 7.84
N THR A 60 1.92 -9.79 7.76
CA THR A 60 2.84 -9.82 8.91
C THR A 60 3.61 -8.50 9.00
N VAL A 61 3.72 -7.97 10.22
CA VAL A 61 4.31 -6.65 10.52
C VAL A 61 5.19 -6.69 11.76
N CYS A 62 6.06 -5.69 11.91
CA CYS A 62 6.85 -5.46 13.10
C CYS A 62 6.14 -4.47 14.05
N ILE A 63 6.14 -4.73 15.35
CA ILE A 63 5.69 -3.78 16.37
C ILE A 63 6.91 -2.96 16.80
N GLY A 64 7.05 -1.76 16.25
CA GLY A 64 8.19 -0.89 16.54
C GLY A 64 8.11 -0.25 17.93
N SER A 65 6.91 0.17 18.35
CA SER A 65 6.69 0.79 19.66
C SER A 65 5.19 0.76 20.04
N HIS A 66 4.87 1.38 21.19
CA HIS A 66 3.50 1.70 21.54
C HIS A 66 3.13 3.11 21.08
N ASN A 67 1.83 3.34 20.90
CA ASN A 67 1.27 4.67 20.73
C ASN A 67 1.66 5.61 21.90
N PRO A 68 2.08 6.86 21.65
CA PRO A 68 2.38 7.84 22.70
C PRO A 68 1.16 8.20 23.57
N ASP A 69 -0.06 8.18 23.03
CA ASP A 69 -1.28 8.38 23.81
C ASP A 69 -1.65 7.10 24.55
N THR A 70 -1.58 7.14 25.89
CA THR A 70 -1.84 5.98 26.75
C THR A 70 -3.29 5.49 26.75
N ASN A 71 -4.25 6.35 26.38
CA ASN A 71 -5.67 6.00 26.38
C ASN A 71 -6.17 5.57 24.99
N ASP A 72 -5.38 5.81 23.96
CA ASP A 72 -5.74 5.49 22.60
C ASP A 72 -5.57 3.97 22.35
N ARG A 73 -6.64 3.36 21.84
CA ARG A 73 -6.73 1.93 21.50
C ARG A 73 -6.58 1.67 20.00
N THR A 74 -6.04 2.62 19.26
CA THR A 74 -5.78 2.50 17.82
C THR A 74 -4.43 1.87 17.50
N VAL A 75 -4.41 1.07 16.43
CA VAL A 75 -3.18 0.63 15.76
C VAL A 75 -2.82 1.66 14.70
N TYR A 76 -1.57 2.12 14.67
CA TYR A 76 -1.07 3.01 13.62
C TYR A 76 -0.16 2.23 12.70
N ALA A 77 -0.45 2.22 11.40
CA ALA A 77 0.31 1.50 10.41
C ALA A 77 0.63 2.37 9.20
N PRO A 78 1.75 2.11 8.51
CA PRO A 78 2.02 2.68 7.19
C PRO A 78 0.85 2.49 6.24
N LEU A 79 0.59 3.48 5.38
CA LEU A 79 -0.48 3.45 4.38
C LEU A 79 -0.31 2.25 3.44
N TRP A 80 0.92 1.88 3.08
CA TRP A 80 1.14 0.72 2.22
C TRP A 80 0.68 -0.60 2.87
N ILE A 81 0.82 -0.74 4.20
CA ILE A 81 0.27 -1.89 4.94
C ILE A 81 -1.24 -1.84 4.92
N MET A 82 -1.83 -0.66 5.20
CA MET A 82 -3.28 -0.50 5.19
C MET A 82 -3.89 -0.83 3.82
N ASP A 83 -3.25 -0.39 2.74
CA ASP A 83 -3.65 -0.67 1.35
C ASP A 83 -3.53 -2.17 1.03
N GLN A 84 -2.47 -2.84 1.51
CA GLN A 84 -2.23 -4.27 1.29
C GLN A 84 -3.29 -5.16 1.95
N ILE A 85 -3.85 -4.74 3.09
CA ILE A 85 -4.95 -5.44 3.76
C ILE A 85 -6.34 -4.84 3.45
N SER A 86 -6.42 -3.93 2.46
CA SER A 86 -7.65 -3.26 2.03
C SER A 86 -8.43 -2.61 3.18
N THR A 87 -7.74 -1.87 4.04
CA THR A 87 -8.33 -1.13 5.17
C THR A 87 -8.21 0.36 4.98
N THR A 88 -9.11 1.09 5.62
CA THR A 88 -9.16 2.55 5.67
C THR A 88 -9.20 3.03 7.13
N ILE A 89 -9.33 4.34 7.32
CA ILE A 89 -9.27 4.97 8.64
C ILE A 89 -10.43 4.46 9.52
N ASP A 90 -10.09 4.05 10.74
CA ASP A 90 -10.98 3.53 11.77
C ASP A 90 -11.62 2.15 11.45
N ASP A 91 -11.20 1.49 10.37
CA ASP A 91 -11.64 0.12 10.09
C ASP A 91 -11.12 -0.85 11.17
N PRO A 92 -11.92 -1.86 11.56
CA PRO A 92 -11.50 -2.85 12.54
C PRO A 92 -10.48 -3.81 11.92
N VAL A 93 -9.36 -4.02 12.61
CA VAL A 93 -8.35 -5.03 12.26
C VAL A 93 -8.16 -6.02 13.40
N SER A 94 -8.03 -7.30 13.07
CA SER A 94 -7.61 -8.31 14.03
C SER A 94 -6.09 -8.30 14.10
N LEU A 95 -5.56 -8.07 15.30
CA LEU A 95 -4.14 -8.08 15.60
C LEU A 95 -3.82 -9.30 16.47
N GLN A 96 -2.92 -10.15 15.98
CA GLN A 96 -2.50 -11.37 16.67
C GLN A 96 -0.97 -11.39 16.80
N PRO A 97 -0.41 -11.67 18.00
CA PRO A 97 1.04 -11.75 18.15
C PRO A 97 1.59 -13.02 17.48
N LEU A 98 2.76 -12.88 16.88
CA LEU A 98 3.51 -13.97 16.27
C LEU A 98 4.72 -14.32 17.17
N PHE A 99 4.49 -15.23 18.13
CA PHE A 99 5.53 -15.64 19.09
C PHE A 99 6.59 -16.55 18.47
N GLU A 100 6.20 -17.36 17.49
CA GLU A 100 7.12 -18.17 16.70
C GLU A 100 7.68 -17.32 15.56
N GLN A 101 9.00 -17.14 15.55
CA GLN A 101 9.64 -16.24 14.59
C GLN A 101 9.70 -16.87 13.20
N PRO A 102 9.42 -16.12 12.12
CA PRO A 102 9.67 -16.57 10.76
C PRO A 102 11.14 -16.95 10.56
N LEU A 103 11.38 -17.85 9.60
CA LEU A 103 12.74 -18.24 9.24
C LEU A 103 13.50 -17.04 8.67
N ALA A 104 14.80 -16.98 8.93
CA ALA A 104 15.65 -15.93 8.39
C ALA A 104 15.70 -16.03 6.86
N ALA A 105 15.55 -14.89 6.18
CA ALA A 105 15.61 -14.81 4.73
C ALA A 105 16.99 -15.24 4.22
N THR A 106 17.01 -16.08 3.20
CA THR A 106 18.25 -16.43 2.47
C THR A 106 18.27 -15.81 1.09
N LYS A 107 17.10 -15.66 0.48
CA LYS A 107 16.95 -15.10 -0.87
C LYS A 107 15.64 -14.33 -1.02
N LEU A 108 15.69 -13.22 -1.74
CA LEU A 108 14.55 -12.41 -2.14
C LEU A 108 14.58 -12.20 -3.66
N VAL A 109 13.44 -12.40 -4.32
CA VAL A 109 13.27 -12.04 -5.74
C VAL A 109 12.32 -10.87 -5.82
N LEU A 110 12.82 -9.75 -6.33
CA LEU A 110 12.12 -8.48 -6.38
C LEU A 110 11.90 -8.05 -7.83
N LYS A 111 10.68 -7.63 -8.12
CA LYS A 111 10.26 -7.20 -9.45
C LYS A 111 9.86 -5.73 -9.43
N PRO A 112 10.72 -4.82 -9.91
CA PRO A 112 10.34 -3.43 -10.14
C PRO A 112 9.18 -3.38 -11.15
N LEU A 113 8.16 -2.60 -10.83
CA LEU A 113 7.00 -2.40 -11.72
C LEU A 113 7.18 -1.17 -12.62
N ASP A 114 8.21 -0.36 -12.37
CA ASP A 114 8.59 0.79 -13.17
C ASP A 114 9.88 0.53 -13.94
N LYS A 115 9.93 1.00 -15.20
CA LYS A 115 11.11 0.91 -16.07
C LYS A 115 12.24 1.81 -15.59
N LEU A 116 11.91 2.89 -14.89
CA LEU A 116 12.91 3.83 -14.34
C LEU A 116 13.85 3.18 -13.32
N ALA A 117 13.44 2.05 -12.71
CA ALA A 117 14.31 1.29 -11.82
C ALA A 117 15.62 0.88 -12.52
N TYR A 118 15.56 0.51 -13.80
CA TYR A 118 16.70 0.01 -14.55
C TYR A 118 17.66 1.11 -15.04
N ASP A 119 17.30 2.39 -14.84
CA ASP A 119 18.14 3.55 -15.16
C ASP A 119 19.03 3.98 -13.98
N THR A 120 18.92 3.29 -12.84
CA THR A 120 19.62 3.61 -11.59
C THR A 120 20.34 2.40 -11.01
N ASP A 121 21.18 2.59 -9.98
CA ASP A 121 21.71 1.48 -9.18
C ASP A 121 20.64 0.96 -8.20
N PHE A 122 19.58 0.40 -8.76
CA PHE A 122 18.39 0.03 -8.00
C PHE A 122 18.64 -1.07 -6.98
N ARG A 123 19.66 -1.92 -7.21
CA ARG A 123 20.06 -2.95 -6.26
C ARG A 123 20.52 -2.32 -4.94
N SER A 124 21.43 -1.36 -5.00
CA SER A 124 21.90 -0.67 -3.79
C SER A 124 20.80 0.14 -3.11
N VAL A 125 19.88 0.73 -3.88
CA VAL A 125 18.69 1.39 -3.33
C VAL A 125 17.82 0.39 -2.55
N MET A 126 17.58 -0.81 -3.10
CA MET A 126 16.81 -1.84 -2.42
C MET A 126 17.50 -2.36 -1.16
N GLU A 127 18.82 -2.55 -1.19
CA GLU A 127 19.59 -2.99 -0.02
C GLU A 127 19.49 -1.98 1.12
N GLU A 128 19.65 -0.67 0.86
CA GLU A 128 19.44 0.39 1.86
C GLU A 128 17.98 0.43 2.33
N TYR A 129 17.01 0.27 1.42
CA TYR A 129 15.60 0.35 1.77
C TYR A 129 15.15 -0.80 2.66
N LEU A 130 15.65 -2.02 2.43
CA LEU A 130 15.31 -3.21 3.20
C LEU A 130 15.87 -3.19 4.63
N ASP A 131 16.84 -2.33 4.94
CA ASP A 131 17.32 -2.14 6.32
C ASP A 131 16.23 -1.57 7.26
N MET A 132 15.18 -0.97 6.70
CA MET A 132 14.02 -0.49 7.46
C MET A 132 12.99 -1.59 7.75
N PHE A 133 13.20 -2.80 7.28
CA PHE A 133 12.25 -3.91 7.37
C PHE A 133 12.78 -5.02 8.28
N HIS A 134 11.90 -5.58 9.10
CA HIS A 134 12.20 -6.72 9.97
C HIS A 134 11.60 -8.03 9.42
N VAL A 135 10.51 -7.94 8.67
CA VAL A 135 9.82 -9.06 8.04
C VAL A 135 9.43 -8.69 6.62
N LEU A 136 9.45 -9.67 5.72
CA LEU A 136 8.96 -9.53 4.36
C LEU A 136 8.10 -10.72 3.96
N GLN A 137 7.04 -10.44 3.21
CA GLN A 137 6.07 -11.44 2.76
C GLN A 137 5.99 -11.46 1.24
N THR A 138 6.01 -12.65 0.64
CA THR A 138 5.73 -12.85 -0.79
C THR A 138 4.38 -12.25 -1.16
N GLY A 139 4.33 -11.54 -2.30
CA GLY A 139 3.12 -10.86 -2.77
C GLY A 139 2.93 -9.43 -2.25
N THR A 140 3.86 -8.93 -1.43
CA THR A 140 3.84 -7.53 -0.96
C THR A 140 4.27 -6.59 -2.08
N THR A 141 3.61 -5.44 -2.22
CA THR A 141 4.10 -4.35 -3.07
C THR A 141 4.66 -3.23 -2.21
N LEU A 142 5.96 -2.99 -2.34
CA LEU A 142 6.67 -1.92 -1.64
C LEU A 142 6.67 -0.64 -2.48
N THR A 143 6.69 0.51 -1.82
CA THR A 143 6.80 1.82 -2.47
C THR A 143 8.13 2.45 -2.07
N VAL A 144 9.10 2.40 -2.98
CA VAL A 144 10.52 2.69 -2.69
C VAL A 144 10.89 4.06 -3.24
N PRO A 145 11.18 5.07 -2.38
CA PRO A 145 11.63 6.38 -2.83
C PRO A 145 13.09 6.33 -3.32
N VAL A 146 13.30 6.70 -4.58
CA VAL A 146 14.64 6.69 -5.21
C VAL A 146 15.24 8.10 -5.21
N LYS A 147 16.27 8.31 -4.37
CA LYS A 147 16.94 9.61 -4.19
C LYS A 147 17.51 10.16 -5.50
N ASP A 148 18.12 9.30 -6.32
CA ASP A 148 18.74 9.67 -7.59
C ASP A 148 17.73 10.21 -8.63
N LEU A 149 16.46 9.83 -8.49
CA LEU A 149 15.34 10.31 -9.31
C LEU A 149 14.59 11.47 -8.65
N GLY A 150 15.21 12.17 -7.68
CA GLY A 150 14.60 13.28 -6.97
C GLY A 150 13.51 12.87 -5.98
N GLY A 151 13.58 11.63 -5.46
CA GLY A 151 12.58 11.08 -4.53
C GLY A 151 11.37 10.46 -5.22
N TYR A 152 11.46 10.16 -6.52
CA TYR A 152 10.42 9.43 -7.23
C TYR A 152 10.22 8.05 -6.61
N GLU A 153 8.97 7.68 -6.37
CA GLU A 153 8.60 6.40 -5.74
C GLU A 153 8.40 5.32 -6.80
N ILE A 154 9.17 4.23 -6.68
CA ILE A 154 9.07 3.06 -7.53
C ILE A 154 8.33 1.96 -6.79
N SER A 155 7.26 1.42 -7.40
CA SER A 155 6.59 0.24 -6.86
C SER A 155 7.41 -1.03 -7.17
N VAL A 156 7.65 -1.85 -6.15
CA VAL A 156 8.40 -3.10 -6.25
C VAL A 156 7.56 -4.24 -5.70
N TYR A 157 7.32 -5.25 -6.54
CA TYR A 157 6.60 -6.45 -6.12
C TYR A 157 7.58 -7.49 -5.58
N VAL A 158 7.31 -8.01 -4.39
CA VAL A 158 8.05 -9.13 -3.80
C VAL A 158 7.54 -10.41 -4.43
N GLU A 159 8.28 -10.93 -5.42
CA GLU A 159 7.85 -12.06 -6.23
C GLU A 159 7.98 -13.38 -5.48
N THR A 160 9.12 -13.61 -4.82
CA THR A 160 9.33 -14.76 -3.93
C THR A 160 10.25 -14.42 -2.76
N THR A 161 10.07 -15.17 -1.68
CA THR A 161 10.91 -15.16 -0.48
C THR A 161 11.34 -16.60 -0.17
N GLU A 162 12.59 -16.78 0.27
CA GLU A 162 13.10 -18.08 0.72
C GLU A 162 13.64 -17.98 2.15
N PRO A 163 13.42 -19.00 3.01
CA PRO A 163 12.90 -20.34 2.68
C PRO A 163 11.36 -20.50 2.74
N ASP A 164 10.63 -19.46 3.12
CA ASP A 164 9.17 -19.51 3.32
C ASP A 164 8.49 -18.27 2.73
N LEU A 165 7.16 -18.23 2.69
CA LEU A 165 6.36 -17.10 2.18
C LEU A 165 6.47 -15.85 3.04
N VAL A 166 6.79 -16.01 4.32
CA VAL A 166 7.07 -14.93 5.27
C VAL A 166 8.44 -15.20 5.86
N VAL A 167 9.35 -14.24 5.71
CA VAL A 167 10.73 -14.37 6.15
C VAL A 167 11.14 -13.20 7.02
N ARG A 168 11.96 -13.48 8.01
CA ARG A 168 12.58 -12.46 8.85
C ARG A 168 13.81 -11.92 8.16
N LEU A 169 13.90 -10.60 8.04
CA LEU A 169 15.09 -9.93 7.54
C LEU A 169 16.11 -9.75 8.68
N GLY A 170 17.39 -9.77 8.31
CA GLY A 170 18.51 -9.67 9.23
C GLY A 170 19.62 -10.64 8.86
N GLY A 171 20.81 -10.09 8.56
CA GLY A 171 21.97 -10.86 8.08
C GLY A 171 22.19 -10.70 6.58
N GLU A 172 23.01 -11.58 6.01
CA GLU A 172 23.29 -11.59 4.57
C GLU A 172 22.13 -12.25 3.82
N VAL A 173 21.46 -11.48 2.94
CA VAL A 173 20.33 -11.94 2.13
C VAL A 173 20.69 -11.76 0.66
N GLU A 174 20.55 -12.81 -0.16
CA GLU A 174 20.74 -12.69 -1.60
C GLU A 174 19.53 -11.99 -2.23
N VAL A 175 19.72 -10.79 -2.76
CA VAL A 175 18.67 -10.05 -3.47
C VAL A 175 18.82 -10.27 -4.97
N GLU A 176 17.77 -10.70 -5.65
CA GLU A 176 17.68 -10.83 -7.11
C GLU A 176 16.66 -9.84 -7.66
N ILE A 177 17.08 -8.99 -8.60
CA ILE A 177 16.18 -8.04 -9.28
C ILE A 177 15.79 -8.63 -10.64
N VAL A 178 14.51 -8.86 -10.85
CA VAL A 178 13.98 -9.43 -12.10
C VAL A 178 14.16 -8.42 -13.23
N PRO A 179 14.75 -8.80 -14.38
CA PRO A 179 14.92 -7.90 -15.52
C PRO A 179 13.58 -7.57 -16.18
N LEU A 180 13.45 -6.37 -16.72
CA LEU A 180 12.30 -5.99 -17.53
C LEU A 180 12.27 -6.85 -18.78
N VAL A 181 11.29 -7.74 -18.90
CA VAL A 181 11.01 -8.37 -20.19
C VAL A 181 10.30 -7.31 -21.03
N PRO A 182 10.90 -6.85 -22.15
CA PRO A 182 10.18 -5.95 -23.04
C PRO A 182 8.95 -6.72 -23.53
N ASP A 183 7.76 -6.15 -23.29
CA ASP A 183 6.52 -6.66 -23.88
C ASP A 183 6.80 -6.87 -25.36
N LYS A 184 6.75 -8.13 -25.81
CA LYS A 184 6.73 -8.40 -27.24
C LYS A 184 5.46 -7.75 -27.74
N GLN A 185 5.61 -6.56 -28.31
CA GLN A 185 4.53 -5.87 -29.02
C GLN A 185 3.87 -6.90 -29.94
N ASP A 186 2.55 -6.94 -29.88
CA ASP A 186 1.68 -7.64 -30.80
C ASP A 186 2.06 -7.25 -32.24
N ASN A 187 3.01 -7.99 -32.83
CA ASN A 187 3.07 -8.16 -34.27
C ASN A 187 1.91 -9.09 -34.64
N GLN A 188 0.67 -8.60 -34.52
CA GLN A 188 -0.41 -9.13 -35.33
C GLN A 188 -0.06 -8.74 -36.77
N GLU A 189 0.51 -9.72 -37.46
CA GLU A 189 0.66 -9.73 -38.91
C GLU A 189 -0.68 -9.31 -39.53
N GLU A 190 -0.66 -8.18 -40.22
CA GLU A 190 -1.65 -7.80 -41.21
C GLU A 190 -1.66 -8.90 -42.29
N GLN A 191 -2.47 -9.94 -42.12
CA GLN A 191 -2.86 -10.79 -43.25
C GLN A 191 -3.96 -10.06 -44.02
N GLU A 192 -3.52 -9.36 -45.06
CA GLU A 192 -4.31 -9.03 -46.24
C GLU A 192 -4.95 -10.31 -46.80
N ASP A 193 -6.24 -10.52 -46.56
CA ASP A 193 -7.02 -11.46 -47.39
C ASP A 193 -7.82 -10.71 -48.43
N GLN A 194 -7.52 -11.07 -49.67
CA GLN A 194 -7.89 -10.40 -50.91
C GLN A 194 -9.37 -10.54 -51.23
N ILE A 195 -9.93 -9.43 -51.69
CA ILE A 195 -11.24 -9.31 -52.33
C ILE A 195 -11.21 -10.10 -53.66
N LEU A 196 -12.05 -11.13 -53.79
CA LEU A 196 -12.42 -11.72 -55.07
C LEU A 196 -13.91 -11.45 -55.35
N THR A 197 -14.14 -10.50 -56.23
CA THR A 197 -15.42 -10.20 -56.89
C THR A 197 -15.54 -10.94 -58.23
N ASN A 198 -16.68 -11.60 -58.47
CA ASN A 198 -17.45 -11.74 -59.74
C ASN A 198 -18.43 -12.93 -59.59
N SER A 199 -19.73 -12.71 -59.34
CA SER A 199 -20.84 -12.47 -60.29
C SER A 199 -21.28 -13.69 -61.11
N ASP A 200 -22.45 -14.29 -60.80
CA ASP A 200 -23.66 -14.23 -61.65
C ASP A 200 -24.88 -14.96 -61.01
N GLU A 201 -26.06 -14.41 -61.29
CA GLU A 201 -27.45 -14.55 -60.79
C GLU A 201 -28.25 -15.81 -61.28
N PRO A 202 -29.59 -16.02 -61.07
CA PRO A 202 -30.58 -15.42 -60.13
C PRO A 202 -31.74 -16.35 -59.55
N VAL A 203 -32.56 -15.75 -58.65
CA VAL A 203 -34.01 -15.91 -58.24
C VAL A 203 -34.61 -17.22 -57.63
N PRO A 204 -35.79 -17.18 -56.93
CA PRO A 204 -36.55 -16.07 -56.31
C PRO A 204 -37.16 -16.33 -54.89
N ASN A 205 -37.51 -15.22 -54.22
CA ASN A 205 -38.62 -14.96 -53.27
C ASN A 205 -38.88 -15.89 -52.07
N GLU A 206 -38.79 -15.33 -50.85
CA GLU A 206 -39.98 -15.18 -49.99
C GLU A 206 -39.78 -14.12 -48.90
N VAL A 207 -40.86 -13.37 -48.66
CA VAL A 207 -40.99 -12.20 -47.80
C VAL A 207 -41.27 -12.64 -46.37
N ILE A 208 -40.44 -12.27 -45.39
CA ILE A 208 -40.83 -12.28 -43.96
C ILE A 208 -40.29 -11.02 -43.24
N VAL A 209 -41.24 -10.40 -42.54
CA VAL A 209 -41.30 -9.16 -41.75
C VAL A 209 -40.16 -8.97 -40.74
N PRO A 210 -39.70 -7.72 -40.47
CA PRO A 210 -38.67 -7.45 -39.46
C PRO A 210 -39.25 -7.53 -38.04
N VAL A 211 -38.65 -8.36 -37.19
CA VAL A 211 -38.88 -8.34 -35.73
C VAL A 211 -37.81 -7.45 -35.10
N GLU A 212 -38.22 -6.25 -34.71
CA GLU A 212 -37.44 -5.36 -33.86
C GLU A 212 -37.13 -6.08 -32.54
N THR A 213 -35.85 -6.34 -32.31
CA THR A 213 -35.34 -6.82 -31.02
C THR A 213 -35.03 -5.60 -30.15
N PRO A 214 -35.53 -5.53 -28.91
CA PRO A 214 -35.32 -4.37 -28.06
C PRO A 214 -33.85 -4.24 -27.65
N LYS A 215 -33.27 -3.05 -27.90
CA LYS A 215 -31.97 -2.62 -27.38
C LYS A 215 -31.97 -2.76 -25.85
N LYS A 216 -31.20 -3.75 -25.38
CA LYS A 216 -30.74 -3.85 -24.01
C LYS A 216 -29.82 -2.65 -23.73
N PRO A 217 -29.97 -1.93 -22.60
CA PRO A 217 -29.12 -0.78 -22.29
C PRO A 217 -27.66 -1.24 -22.20
N GLU A 218 -26.78 -0.42 -22.79
CA GLU A 218 -25.32 -0.53 -22.72
C GLU A 218 -24.89 -0.83 -21.29
N SER A 219 -24.40 -2.04 -21.05
CA SER A 219 -23.67 -2.33 -19.82
C SER A 219 -22.34 -1.60 -19.94
N GLU A 220 -22.13 -0.62 -19.07
CA GLU A 220 -20.83 -0.03 -18.82
C GLU A 220 -19.80 -1.16 -18.70
N ALA A 221 -18.80 -1.14 -19.59
CA ALA A 221 -17.72 -2.10 -19.55
C ALA A 221 -17.09 -2.08 -18.15
N PRO A 222 -16.76 -3.24 -17.55
CA PRO A 222 -16.13 -3.27 -16.25
C PRO A 222 -14.81 -2.49 -16.32
N ILE A 223 -14.81 -1.30 -15.71
CA ILE A 223 -13.63 -0.46 -15.57
C ILE A 223 -12.53 -1.33 -14.96
N SER A 224 -11.42 -1.48 -15.70
CA SER A 224 -10.26 -2.26 -15.29
C SER A 224 -9.79 -1.84 -13.90
N HIS A 225 -9.33 -2.78 -13.09
CA HIS A 225 -8.84 -2.51 -11.72
C HIS A 225 -7.79 -1.38 -11.69
N LYS A 226 -6.91 -1.34 -12.70
CA LYS A 226 -5.92 -0.27 -12.89
C LYS A 226 -6.55 1.11 -13.06
N GLU A 227 -7.69 1.17 -13.75
CA GLU A 227 -8.40 2.42 -14.03
C GLU A 227 -9.25 2.87 -12.84
N ARG A 228 -9.73 1.94 -12.01
CA ARG A 228 -10.33 2.25 -10.70
C ARG A 228 -9.32 2.87 -9.75
N MET A 229 -8.11 2.30 -9.68
CA MET A 229 -7.01 2.85 -8.86
C MET A 229 -6.58 4.24 -9.33
N ARG A 230 -6.46 4.43 -10.65
CA ARG A 230 -6.14 5.75 -11.23
C ARG A 230 -7.21 6.80 -10.89
N LEU A 231 -8.49 6.45 -10.99
CA LEU A 231 -9.60 7.37 -10.67
C LEU A 231 -9.69 7.69 -9.17
N ALA A 232 -9.38 6.72 -8.30
CA ALA A 232 -9.31 6.95 -6.86
C ALA A 232 -8.15 7.90 -6.49
N TRP A 233 -6.98 7.72 -7.12
CA TRP A 233 -5.82 8.59 -6.91
C TRP A 233 -6.10 10.04 -7.36
N LEU A 234 -6.70 10.22 -8.54
CA LEU A 234 -7.07 11.56 -9.05
C LEU A 234 -8.06 12.29 -8.12
N LYS A 235 -9.07 11.59 -7.59
CA LYS A 235 -10.01 12.18 -6.62
C LYS A 235 -9.34 12.60 -5.31
N ARG A 236 -8.34 11.84 -4.84
CA ARG A 236 -7.58 12.15 -3.63
C ARG A 236 -6.70 13.39 -3.83
N PHE A 237 -6.11 13.53 -5.02
CA PHE A 237 -5.28 14.69 -5.39
C PHE A 237 -6.10 16.00 -5.47
N ASP A 238 -7.29 15.96 -6.08
CA ASP A 238 -8.18 17.13 -6.15
C ASP A 238 -8.68 17.58 -4.77
N SER A 239 -8.92 16.63 -3.86
CA SER A 239 -9.32 16.93 -2.47
C SER A 239 -8.23 17.69 -1.71
N LEU A 240 -6.95 17.33 -1.93
CA LEU A 240 -5.81 17.98 -1.29
C LEU A 240 -5.58 19.41 -1.82
N GLN A 241 -5.84 19.66 -3.10
CA GLN A 241 -5.75 21.03 -3.66
C GLN A 241 -6.83 21.96 -3.11
N GLN A 242 -8.02 21.44 -2.78
CA GLN A 242 -9.11 22.25 -2.23
C GLN A 242 -8.92 22.61 -0.75
N GLN A 243 -8.18 21.81 0.02
CA GLN A 243 -7.84 22.14 1.41
C GLN A 243 -6.75 23.22 1.56
N GLY A 244 -5.98 23.50 0.50
CA GLY A 244 -4.93 24.53 0.49
C GLY A 244 -5.44 25.97 0.27
N GLN A 245 -6.72 26.18 -0.01
CA GLN A 245 -7.32 27.50 -0.21
C GLN A 245 -8.40 27.77 0.84
N SER A 246 -7.98 28.13 2.06
CA SER A 246 -8.85 28.89 2.98
C SER A 246 -8.22 30.25 3.32
N PRO A 247 -9.02 31.33 3.34
CA PRO A 247 -8.52 32.68 3.33
C PRO A 247 -7.93 33.09 4.68
N ALA A 248 -6.73 33.64 4.64
CA ALA A 248 -6.10 34.30 5.75
C ALA A 248 -6.90 35.52 6.20
N GLY A 249 -7.12 35.64 7.52
CA GLY A 249 -7.35 36.94 8.14
C GLY A 249 -8.28 36.92 9.34
N THR A 250 -7.72 36.76 10.55
CA THR A 250 -8.00 37.67 11.68
C THR A 250 -6.89 37.51 12.72
N ALA A 251 -6.05 38.53 12.88
CA ALA A 251 -5.02 38.58 13.92
C ALA A 251 -5.62 39.00 15.27
N PRO A 252 -5.20 38.40 16.41
CA PRO A 252 -5.65 38.84 17.72
C PRO A 252 -4.82 40.04 18.21
N GLN A 253 -5.52 41.07 18.69
CA GLN A 253 -4.96 42.27 19.31
C GLN A 253 -4.31 41.92 20.66
N THR A 254 -3.05 42.30 20.84
CA THR A 254 -2.35 42.31 22.13
C THR A 254 -2.68 43.61 22.88
N SER A 255 -3.35 43.50 24.03
CA SER A 255 -3.55 44.62 24.95
C SER A 255 -2.40 44.69 25.96
N GLU A 256 -1.60 45.74 25.86
CA GLU A 256 -0.65 46.20 26.88
C GLU A 256 -1.40 46.67 28.13
N ALA A 257 -0.94 46.25 29.31
CA ALA A 257 -1.29 46.86 30.58
C ALA A 257 -0.01 47.29 31.31
N THR A 258 0.31 48.57 31.21
CA THR A 258 1.17 49.27 32.15
C THR A 258 0.31 50.14 33.05
N SER A 259 0.49 50.07 34.37
CA SER A 259 0.48 51.25 35.24
C SER A 259 0.98 50.95 36.66
N LYS A 260 1.90 51.83 37.06
CA LYS A 260 2.56 52.01 38.36
C LYS A 260 1.60 52.55 39.43
N SER A 261 1.98 52.41 40.71
CA SER A 261 1.90 53.46 41.77
C SER A 261 2.10 52.80 43.15
N SER A 262 3.23 52.99 43.85
CA SER A 262 3.40 53.93 44.99
C SER A 262 2.43 53.65 46.15
N GLY A 263 2.81 53.42 47.41
CA GLY A 263 4.05 53.61 48.16
C GLY A 263 3.70 53.78 49.65
N LYS A 264 4.74 53.74 50.49
CA LYS A 264 4.86 54.21 51.89
C LYS A 264 4.54 53.28 53.08
N ALA A 265 5.57 53.31 53.94
CA ALA A 265 5.66 53.14 55.39
C ALA A 265 5.68 51.71 55.92
#